data_AF-A0A0M9EL85-F1
#
_entry.id   AF-A0A0M9EL85-F1
#
_cell.length_a   1.000
_cell.length_b   1.000
_cell.length_c   1.000
_cell.angle_alpha   90.00
_cell.angle_beta   90.00
_cell.angle_gamma   90.00
#
_symmetry.space_group_name_H-M   'P 1'
#
loop_
_entity.id
_entity.type
_entity.pdbx_description
1 polymer ?
#
loop_
_entity_poly.entity_id
_entity_poly.type
_entity_poly.pdbx_seq_one_letter_code
_entity_poly.pdbx_strand_id
1 'polypeptide(L)'
;MESAAWLTPPIQLTGSRAFTCDGFTEEQCAWYMKRWHFWYIADHVYALPTVAFFVSAIGLFTIGHLVSYYIIGLAFPTFRGPRPWRMLIAIIRYMSYRGFHVTSLGFSLAPVGVLLLGLVGAIFFFCMDLIPQPYYWPSLDFGGSPPLGTRSGWLALGCMPFVFATATKTNWITLLTGVSHERLQVFHRWIAYAFFILALLHTRLSIHIPYS
;
A
#
# COMPACT_ATOMS: atom_id res chain seq x y z
N MET A 1 -7.26 -16.69 35.46
CA MET A 1 -6.97 -16.75 34.02
C MET A 1 -7.53 -18.06 33.54
N GLU A 2 -8.66 -18.03 32.84
CA GLU A 2 -9.31 -19.23 32.28
C GLU A 2 -8.31 -19.92 31.35
N SER A 3 -7.86 -21.11 31.76
CA SER A 3 -7.07 -22.00 30.92
C SER A 3 -7.86 -22.30 29.66
N ALA A 4 -7.26 -22.14 28.49
CA ALA A 4 -7.82 -22.59 27.22
C ALA A 4 -8.12 -24.10 27.31
N ALA A 5 -9.37 -24.45 27.67
CA ALA A 5 -9.78 -25.82 28.01
C ALA A 5 -9.68 -26.83 26.85
N TRP A 6 -9.31 -26.37 25.66
CA TRP A 6 -9.16 -27.15 24.44
C TRP A 6 -7.69 -27.49 24.11
N LEU A 7 -6.72 -27.03 24.90
CA LEU A 7 -5.31 -27.35 24.71
C LEU A 7 -4.86 -28.39 25.73
N THR A 8 -4.37 -29.54 25.26
CA THR A 8 -3.84 -30.61 26.11
C THR A 8 -2.46 -30.21 26.65
N PRO A 9 -2.28 -30.05 27.98
CA PRO A 9 -0.99 -29.70 28.56
C PRO A 9 -0.02 -30.90 28.57
N PRO A 10 1.30 -30.68 28.53
CA PRO A 10 1.96 -29.37 28.52
C PRO A 10 1.94 -28.73 27.13
N ILE A 11 1.47 -27.46 27.07
CA ILE A 11 1.54 -26.66 25.84
C ILE A 11 3.01 -26.29 25.65
N GLN A 12 3.68 -27.00 24.75
CA GLN A 12 5.05 -26.69 24.36
C GLN A 12 5.02 -25.54 23.34
N LEU A 13 5.39 -24.34 23.77
CA LEU A 13 5.58 -23.19 22.89
C LEU A 13 6.96 -23.30 22.23
N THR A 14 7.11 -24.22 21.26
CA THR A 14 8.37 -24.47 20.55
C THR A 14 8.69 -23.42 19.48
N GLY A 15 7.75 -22.54 19.15
CA GLY A 15 7.93 -21.49 18.15
C GLY A 15 8.57 -20.23 18.73
N SER A 16 9.90 -20.14 18.69
CA SER A 16 10.57 -18.85 18.91
C SER A 16 10.68 -18.09 17.58
N ARG A 17 10.37 -16.79 17.57
CA ARG A 17 10.70 -15.87 16.46
C ARG A 17 12.15 -15.35 16.55
N ALA A 18 12.96 -15.87 17.46
CA ALA A 18 14.35 -15.45 17.59
C ALA A 18 15.16 -16.10 16.46
N PHE A 19 15.75 -15.27 15.59
CA PHE A 19 16.69 -15.74 14.58
C PHE A 19 18.07 -15.95 15.22
N THR A 20 18.67 -17.11 14.98
CA THR A 20 20.06 -17.40 15.31
C THR A 20 20.83 -17.67 14.01
N CYS A 21 22.12 -17.30 13.97
CA CYS A 21 22.99 -17.55 12.81
C CYS A 21 23.46 -19.03 12.72
N ASP A 22 22.77 -19.95 13.37
CA ASP A 22 23.21 -21.34 13.46
C ASP A 22 23.19 -21.99 12.06
N GLY A 23 24.32 -22.57 11.65
CA GLY A 23 24.47 -23.16 10.31
C GLY A 23 24.92 -22.17 9.21
N PHE A 24 25.08 -20.89 9.51
CA PHE A 24 25.65 -19.90 8.58
C PHE A 24 27.09 -19.52 8.94
N THR A 25 27.88 -19.20 7.93
CA THR A 25 29.12 -18.45 8.13
C THR A 25 28.82 -17.01 8.57
N GLU A 26 29.78 -16.34 9.21
CA GLU A 26 29.63 -14.95 9.65
C GLU A 26 29.22 -14.02 8.50
N GLU A 27 29.83 -14.18 7.33
CA GLU A 27 29.52 -13.39 6.13
C GLU A 27 28.10 -13.66 5.61
N GLN A 28 27.67 -14.93 5.58
CA GLN A 28 26.32 -15.29 5.16
C GLN A 28 25.27 -14.74 6.12
N CYS A 29 25.52 -14.82 7.43
CA CYS A 29 24.59 -14.28 8.41
C CYS A 29 24.51 -12.75 8.30
N ALA A 30 25.64 -12.05 8.21
CA ALA A 30 25.68 -10.61 8.01
C ALA A 30 24.98 -10.17 6.71
N TRP A 31 25.11 -10.96 5.64
CA TRP A 31 24.41 -10.72 4.38
C TRP A 31 22.89 -10.95 4.50
N TYR A 32 22.47 -12.01 5.18
CA TYR A 32 21.05 -12.33 5.38
C TYR A 32 20.33 -11.31 6.28
N MET A 33 21.02 -10.79 7.30
CA MET A 33 20.49 -9.79 8.22
C MET A 33 20.40 -8.37 7.64
N LYS A 34 20.75 -8.17 6.36
CA LYS A 34 20.56 -6.88 5.68
C LYS A 34 19.07 -6.52 5.58
N ARG A 35 18.79 -5.21 5.61
CA ARG A 35 17.44 -4.62 5.62
C ARG A 35 16.44 -5.27 4.67
N TRP A 36 16.85 -5.56 3.43
CA TRP A 36 15.95 -6.04 2.38
C TRP A 36 15.84 -7.57 2.30
N HIS A 37 16.73 -8.29 2.98
CA HIS A 37 16.81 -9.74 2.97
C HIS A 37 16.16 -10.34 4.23
N PHE A 38 16.30 -9.65 5.36
CA PHE A 38 15.99 -10.22 6.65
C PHE A 38 14.49 -10.37 6.88
N TRP A 39 14.01 -11.61 6.87
CA TRP A 39 12.58 -11.93 6.95
C TRP A 39 11.91 -11.42 8.23
N TYR A 40 12.64 -11.43 9.36
CA TYR A 40 12.12 -11.06 10.69
C TYR A 40 11.80 -9.58 10.87
N ILE A 41 12.21 -8.72 9.92
CA ILE A 41 11.87 -7.29 9.89
C ILE A 41 11.09 -6.92 8.63
N ALA A 42 10.70 -7.90 7.81
CA ALA A 42 10.09 -7.65 6.51
C ALA A 42 8.73 -6.95 6.63
N ASP A 43 7.97 -7.20 7.70
CA ASP A 43 6.75 -6.48 8.03
C ASP A 43 7.00 -4.97 8.20
N HIS A 44 8.04 -4.61 8.96
CA HIS A 44 8.44 -3.23 9.15
C HIS A 44 9.01 -2.57 7.90
N VAL A 45 9.64 -3.35 7.02
CA VAL A 45 10.28 -2.84 5.80
C VAL A 45 9.31 -2.67 4.64
N TYR A 46 8.28 -3.52 4.53
CA TYR A 46 7.37 -3.53 3.38
C TYR A 46 5.92 -3.16 3.74
N ALA A 47 5.37 -3.72 4.82
CA ALA A 47 3.98 -3.45 5.21
C ALA A 47 3.81 -2.04 5.79
N LEU A 48 4.71 -1.61 6.69
CA LEU A 48 4.63 -0.27 7.29
C LEU A 48 4.70 0.87 6.26
N PRO A 49 5.64 0.91 5.30
CA PRO A 49 5.64 1.95 4.27
C PRO A 49 4.40 1.94 3.40
N THR A 50 3.81 0.77 3.14
CA THR A 50 2.55 0.66 2.38
C THR A 50 1.40 1.29 3.15
N VAL A 51 1.29 1.01 4.45
CA VAL A 51 0.30 1.65 5.32
C VAL A 51 0.53 3.16 5.38
N ALA A 52 1.77 3.60 5.57
CA ALA A 52 2.13 5.01 5.62
C ALA A 52 1.81 5.73 4.30
N PHE A 53 2.01 5.09 3.15
CA PHE A 53 1.66 5.61 1.83
C PHE A 53 0.17 5.92 1.75
N PHE A 54 -0.69 4.97 2.11
CA PHE A 54 -2.14 5.17 2.10
C PHE A 54 -2.62 6.21 3.12
N VAL A 55 -2.11 6.15 4.36
CA VAL A 55 -2.46 7.13 5.40
C VAL A 55 -2.03 8.53 5.00
N SER A 56 -0.85 8.68 4.38
CA SER A 56 -0.37 9.98 3.90
C SER A 56 -1.28 10.53 2.79
N ALA A 57 -1.69 9.69 1.84
CA ALA A 57 -2.65 10.10 0.81
C ALA A 57 -3.97 10.56 1.44
N ILE A 58 -4.56 9.75 2.33
CA ILE A 58 -5.82 10.10 3.04
C ILE A 58 -5.64 11.40 3.84
N GLY A 59 -4.52 11.57 4.54
CA GLY A 59 -4.18 12.77 5.30
C GLY A 59 -4.13 14.02 4.42
N LEU A 60 -3.47 13.95 3.26
CA LEU A 60 -3.40 15.06 2.30
C LEU A 60 -4.78 15.49 1.81
N PHE A 61 -5.64 14.53 1.45
CA PHE A 61 -7.02 14.84 1.04
C PHE A 61 -7.87 15.39 2.19
N THR A 62 -7.67 14.86 3.40
CA THR A 62 -8.37 15.33 4.62
C THR A 62 -8.00 16.78 4.94
N ILE A 63 -6.70 17.10 4.95
CA ILE A 63 -6.22 18.48 5.16
C ILE A 63 -6.79 19.40 4.09
N GLY A 64 -6.73 19.00 2.81
CA GLY A 64 -7.32 19.78 1.72
C GLY A 64 -8.82 20.03 1.88
N HIS A 65 -9.57 19.04 2.34
CA HIS A 65 -11.00 19.16 2.61
C HIS A 65 -11.28 20.14 3.75
N LEU A 66 -10.59 19.99 4.89
CA LEU A 66 -10.75 20.85 6.07
C LEU A 66 -10.38 22.30 5.77
N VAL A 67 -9.26 22.54 5.08
CA VAL A 67 -8.85 23.89 4.65
C VAL A 67 -9.90 24.51 3.71
N SER A 68 -10.38 23.74 2.73
CA SER A 68 -11.39 24.25 1.80
C SER A 68 -12.72 24.56 2.48
N TYR A 69 -13.13 23.74 3.46
CA TYR A 69 -14.41 23.90 4.14
C TYR A 69 -14.37 24.99 5.21
N TYR A 70 -13.42 24.90 6.15
CA TYR A 70 -13.37 25.81 7.30
C TYR A 70 -12.71 27.15 6.99
N ILE A 71 -11.58 27.16 6.28
CA ILE A 71 -10.82 28.40 6.05
C ILE A 71 -11.43 29.18 4.89
N ILE A 72 -11.61 28.54 3.73
CA ILE A 72 -12.08 29.22 2.52
C ILE A 72 -13.60 29.41 2.53
N GLY A 73 -14.36 28.41 3.00
CA GLY A 73 -15.82 28.43 3.00
C GLY A 73 -16.43 29.27 4.12
N LEU A 74 -16.00 29.03 5.37
CA LEU A 74 -16.61 29.62 6.56
C LEU A 74 -15.90 30.89 7.05
N ALA A 75 -14.57 30.88 7.17
CA ALA A 75 -13.83 31.99 7.77
C ALA A 75 -13.66 33.19 6.83
N PHE A 76 -13.63 32.98 5.51
CA PHE A 76 -13.36 34.05 4.54
C PHE A 76 -14.23 34.00 3.27
N PRO A 77 -15.56 34.12 3.38
CA PRO A 77 -16.48 33.96 2.23
C PRO A 77 -16.27 34.98 1.09
N THR A 78 -15.68 36.14 1.38
CA THR A 78 -15.35 37.18 0.38
C THR A 78 -13.88 37.16 -0.08
N PHE A 79 -13.02 36.36 0.56
CA PHE A 79 -11.58 36.35 0.26
C PHE A 79 -11.31 35.51 -0.98
N ARG A 80 -11.16 36.20 -2.10
CA ARG A 80 -10.91 35.57 -3.39
C ARG A 80 -9.42 35.28 -3.64
N GLY A 81 -8.51 35.48 -2.68
CA GLY A 81 -7.07 35.28 -2.86
C GLY A 81 -6.45 36.07 -4.04
N PRO A 82 -5.12 36.00 -4.24
CA PRO A 82 -4.48 36.61 -5.40
C PRO A 82 -4.84 35.86 -6.70
N ARG A 83 -4.83 36.57 -7.84
CA ARG A 83 -5.13 35.99 -9.18
C ARG A 83 -4.42 34.66 -9.49
N PRO A 84 -3.09 34.52 -9.30
CA PRO A 84 -2.40 33.25 -9.57
C PRO A 84 -2.89 32.10 -8.68
N TRP A 85 -3.22 32.37 -7.42
CA TRP A 85 -3.75 31.38 -6.49
C TRP A 85 -5.12 30.84 -6.94
N ARG A 86 -6.03 31.73 -7.37
CA ARG A 86 -7.31 31.32 -7.95
C ARG A 86 -7.15 30.49 -9.22
N MET A 87 -6.22 30.90 -10.08
CA MET A 87 -5.96 30.23 -11.35
C MET A 87 -5.41 28.82 -11.10
N LEU A 88 -4.48 28.67 -10.16
CA LEU A 88 -3.96 27.38 -9.70
C LEU A 88 -5.08 26.48 -9.15
N ILE A 89 -5.90 26.98 -8.21
CA ILE A 89 -7.02 26.22 -7.65
C ILE A 89 -8.02 25.81 -8.73
N ALA A 90 -8.34 26.72 -9.65
CA ALA A 90 -9.25 26.44 -10.76
C ALA A 90 -8.69 25.35 -11.69
N ILE A 91 -7.39 25.38 -11.99
CA ILE A 91 -6.72 24.35 -12.79
C ILE A 91 -6.72 23.01 -12.06
N ILE A 92 -6.34 22.99 -10.78
CA ILE A 92 -6.33 21.77 -9.96
C ILE A 92 -7.73 21.16 -9.89
N ARG A 93 -8.75 21.98 -9.59
CA ARG A 93 -10.15 21.54 -9.61
C ARG A 93 -10.54 21.01 -10.99
N TYR A 94 -10.26 21.76 -12.05
CA TYR A 94 -10.60 21.37 -13.41
C TYR A 94 -9.99 20.02 -13.81
N MET A 95 -8.71 19.79 -13.52
CA MET A 95 -8.02 18.51 -13.78
C MET A 95 -8.51 17.37 -12.87
N SER A 96 -8.99 17.68 -11.67
CA SER A 96 -9.48 16.69 -10.70
C SER A 96 -10.95 16.31 -10.93
N TYR A 97 -11.74 17.20 -11.54
CA TYR A 97 -13.18 17.00 -11.78
C TYR A 97 -13.49 16.52 -13.21
N ARG A 98 -12.73 16.94 -14.22
CA ARG A 98 -13.05 16.64 -15.62
C ARG A 98 -12.41 15.32 -16.05
N GLY A 99 -13.24 14.28 -16.25
CA GLY A 99 -12.86 13.11 -17.03
C GLY A 99 -12.69 13.49 -18.50
N PHE A 100 -11.67 12.95 -19.17
CA PHE A 100 -11.41 13.24 -20.58
C PHE A 100 -12.06 12.17 -21.44
N HIS A 101 -13.05 12.54 -22.24
CA HIS A 101 -13.62 11.63 -23.24
C HIS A 101 -12.80 11.76 -24.52
N VAL A 102 -12.02 10.72 -24.86
CA VAL A 102 -11.23 10.71 -26.09
C VAL A 102 -12.06 10.03 -27.17
N THR A 103 -12.80 10.84 -27.92
CA THR A 103 -13.75 10.40 -28.96
C THR A 103 -13.08 9.54 -30.05
N SER A 104 -11.77 9.75 -30.30
CA SER A 104 -11.00 8.95 -31.28
C SER A 104 -10.79 7.49 -30.88
N LEU A 105 -10.93 7.15 -29.58
CA LEU A 105 -10.68 5.81 -29.06
C LEU A 105 -11.92 5.20 -28.38
N GLY A 106 -13.04 5.93 -28.33
CA GLY A 106 -14.26 5.48 -27.64
C GLY A 106 -14.11 5.33 -26.11
N PHE A 107 -12.98 5.74 -25.53
CA PHE A 107 -12.68 5.57 -24.11
C PHE A 107 -12.81 6.89 -23.32
N SER A 108 -13.51 6.82 -22.18
CA SER A 108 -13.52 7.87 -21.16
C SER A 108 -12.38 7.64 -20.18
N LEU A 109 -11.38 8.53 -20.16
CA LEU A 109 -10.34 8.53 -19.14
C LEU A 109 -10.88 9.10 -17.83
N ALA A 110 -10.46 8.49 -16.73
CA ALA A 110 -10.65 9.04 -15.38
C ALA A 110 -10.00 10.44 -15.26
N PRO A 111 -10.43 11.27 -14.32
CA PRO A 111 -9.82 12.58 -14.09
C PRO A 111 -8.31 12.47 -13.90
N VAL A 112 -7.55 13.43 -14.43
CA VAL A 112 -6.07 13.40 -14.43
C VAL A 112 -5.49 13.29 -13.03
N GLY A 113 -6.10 13.93 -12.03
CA GLY A 113 -5.68 13.79 -10.63
C GLY A 113 -5.77 12.36 -10.10
N VAL A 114 -6.79 11.60 -10.52
CA VAL A 114 -6.95 10.19 -10.17
C VAL A 114 -5.86 9.37 -10.87
N LEU A 115 -5.65 9.58 -12.18
CA LEU A 115 -4.58 8.91 -12.93
C LEU A 115 -3.19 9.15 -12.36
N LEU A 116 -2.89 10.38 -11.94
CA LEU A 116 -1.60 10.73 -11.35
C LEU A 116 -1.39 10.03 -10.00
N LEU A 117 -2.43 9.95 -9.15
CA LEU A 117 -2.34 9.19 -7.90
C LEU A 117 -2.16 7.69 -8.15
N GLY A 118 -2.82 7.16 -9.18
CA GLY A 118 -2.61 5.78 -9.65
C GLY A 118 -1.18 5.52 -10.13
N LEU A 119 -0.61 6.46 -10.89
CA LEU A 119 0.78 6.39 -11.35
C LEU A 119 1.76 6.40 -10.18
N VAL A 120 1.58 7.30 -9.21
CA VAL A 120 2.42 7.36 -8.00
C VAL A 120 2.32 6.05 -7.21
N GLY A 121 1.11 5.50 -7.06
CA GLY A 121 0.92 4.20 -6.42
C GLY A 121 1.61 3.06 -7.19
N ALA A 122 1.49 3.03 -8.51
CA ALA A 122 2.17 2.05 -9.35
C ALA A 122 3.69 2.13 -9.17
N ILE A 123 4.28 3.33 -9.30
CA ILE A 123 5.72 3.54 -9.08
C ILE A 123 6.12 3.04 -7.69
N PHE A 124 5.38 3.39 -6.64
CA PHE A 124 5.66 2.92 -5.29
C PHE A 124 5.69 1.38 -5.20
N PHE A 125 4.66 0.69 -5.67
CA PHE A 125 4.60 -0.77 -5.60
C PHE A 125 5.68 -1.44 -6.46
N PHE A 126 5.90 -0.98 -7.69
CA PHE A 126 6.95 -1.52 -8.56
C PHE A 126 8.34 -1.30 -7.95
N CYS A 127 8.60 -0.12 -7.39
CA CYS A 127 9.86 0.17 -6.73
C CYS A 127 10.06 -0.71 -5.49
N MET A 128 9.06 -0.81 -4.62
CA MET A 128 9.17 -1.58 -3.37
C MET A 128 9.27 -3.09 -3.61
N ASP A 129 8.62 -3.61 -4.65
CA ASP A 129 8.60 -5.04 -4.94
C ASP A 129 9.82 -5.48 -5.77
N LEU A 130 10.17 -4.73 -6.83
CA LEU A 130 11.18 -5.16 -7.81
C LEU A 130 12.59 -4.59 -7.58
N ILE A 131 12.76 -3.41 -6.98
CA ILE A 131 14.13 -2.87 -6.79
C ILE A 131 14.94 -3.70 -5.78
N PRO A 132 14.39 -4.14 -4.64
CA PRO A 132 15.17 -4.93 -3.70
C PRO A 132 15.64 -6.25 -4.30
N GLN A 133 16.91 -6.58 -4.09
CA GLN A 133 17.50 -7.87 -4.47
C GLN A 133 17.81 -8.67 -3.21
N PRO A 134 17.95 -10.00 -3.27
CA PRO A 134 17.77 -10.88 -4.45
C PRO A 134 16.32 -11.34 -4.62
N TYR A 135 15.87 -11.73 -5.82
CA TYR A 135 14.51 -12.24 -6.02
C TYR A 135 14.27 -13.66 -5.49
N TYR A 136 15.30 -14.51 -5.56
CA TYR A 136 15.31 -15.90 -5.08
C TYR A 136 16.50 -16.08 -4.12
N TRP A 137 16.36 -17.01 -3.16
CA TRP A 137 17.49 -17.38 -2.31
C TRP A 137 18.47 -18.24 -3.07
N PRO A 138 19.79 -18.14 -2.83
CA PRO A 138 20.77 -19.02 -3.46
C PRO A 138 20.70 -20.48 -2.96
N SER A 139 20.18 -20.70 -1.76
CA SER A 139 19.90 -22.02 -1.17
C SER A 139 18.66 -21.97 -0.30
N LEU A 140 18.08 -23.14 0.01
CA LEU A 140 16.91 -23.26 0.89
C LEU A 140 17.22 -22.92 2.36
N ASP A 141 18.49 -22.84 2.74
CA ASP A 141 18.92 -22.55 4.11
C ASP A 141 18.47 -21.16 4.58
N PHE A 142 18.34 -20.20 3.64
CA PHE A 142 17.92 -18.82 3.92
C PHE A 142 16.40 -18.66 4.12
N GLY A 143 15.61 -19.71 3.85
CA GLY A 143 14.18 -19.75 4.08
C GLY A 143 13.39 -20.42 2.96
N GLY A 144 12.25 -21.01 3.33
CA GLY A 144 11.37 -21.73 2.40
C GLY A 144 10.55 -20.82 1.47
N SER A 145 10.44 -19.52 1.75
CA SER A 145 9.76 -18.56 0.89
C SER A 145 10.77 -17.64 0.21
N PRO A 146 10.73 -17.48 -1.13
CA PRO A 146 11.66 -16.60 -1.82
C PRO A 146 11.50 -15.15 -1.34
N PRO A 147 12.58 -14.35 -1.38
CA PRO A 147 12.54 -12.97 -0.89
C PRO A 147 11.51 -12.12 -1.64
N LEU A 148 11.36 -12.30 -2.97
CA LEU A 148 10.34 -11.57 -3.74
C LEU A 148 8.91 -11.95 -3.31
N GLY A 149 8.65 -13.25 -3.07
CA GLY A 149 7.35 -13.70 -2.57
C GLY A 149 7.05 -13.18 -1.16
N THR A 150 8.06 -13.09 -0.30
CA THR A 150 7.92 -12.49 1.04
C THR A 150 7.51 -11.02 0.96
N ARG A 151 8.20 -10.25 0.11
CA ARG A 151 7.93 -8.82 -0.12
C ARG A 151 6.52 -8.56 -0.61
N SER A 152 6.14 -9.22 -1.69
CA SER A 152 4.82 -9.04 -2.30
C SER A 152 3.71 -9.44 -1.31
N GLY A 153 3.95 -10.46 -0.47
CA GLY A 153 3.04 -10.83 0.62
C GLY A 153 2.84 -9.72 1.65
N TRP A 154 3.92 -9.12 2.16
CA TRP A 154 3.83 -8.02 3.12
C TRP A 154 3.25 -6.73 2.53
N LEU A 155 3.57 -6.42 1.27
CA LEU A 155 2.94 -5.31 0.53
C LEU A 155 1.43 -5.54 0.39
N ALA A 156 1.00 -6.76 0.03
CA ALA A 156 -0.42 -7.11 -0.05
C ALA A 156 -1.13 -6.98 1.31
N LEU A 157 -0.50 -7.46 2.39
CA LEU A 157 -1.03 -7.29 3.75
C LEU A 157 -1.17 -5.81 4.13
N GLY A 158 -0.22 -4.96 3.74
CA GLY A 158 -0.31 -3.51 3.93
C GLY A 158 -1.50 -2.87 3.20
N CYS A 159 -1.90 -3.39 2.03
CA CYS A 159 -3.06 -2.92 1.27
C CYS A 159 -4.40 -3.36 1.90
N MET A 160 -4.43 -4.52 2.55
CA MET A 160 -5.64 -5.19 3.04
C MET A 160 -6.62 -4.26 3.79
N PRO A 161 -6.22 -3.50 4.84
CA PRO A 161 -7.16 -2.64 5.57
C PRO A 161 -7.79 -1.57 4.68
N PHE A 162 -7.07 -1.05 3.69
CA PHE A 162 -7.55 -0.01 2.80
C PHE A 162 -8.49 -0.53 1.72
N VAL A 163 -8.30 -1.78 1.27
CA VAL A 163 -9.26 -2.46 0.39
C VAL A 163 -10.63 -2.50 1.06
N PHE A 164 -10.69 -2.94 2.32
CA PHE A 164 -11.95 -2.99 3.07
C PHE A 164 -12.50 -1.59 3.37
N ALA A 165 -11.64 -0.67 3.84
CA ALA A 165 -12.07 0.68 4.21
C ALA A 165 -12.65 1.47 3.03
N THR A 166 -12.21 1.20 1.80
CA THR A 166 -12.68 1.88 0.58
C THR A 166 -13.86 1.18 -0.11
N ALA A 167 -14.27 0.00 0.35
CA ALA A 167 -15.31 -0.81 -0.29
C ALA A 167 -16.74 -0.33 0.00
N THR A 168 -16.98 0.29 1.17
CA THR A 168 -18.34 0.57 1.66
C THR A 168 -18.90 1.90 1.15
N LYS A 169 -20.23 1.92 0.92
CA LYS A 169 -20.98 3.14 0.54
C LYS A 169 -20.92 4.23 1.60
N THR A 170 -21.00 3.82 2.87
CA THR A 170 -20.81 4.66 4.04
C THR A 170 -19.43 4.38 4.59
N ASN A 171 -18.51 5.35 4.48
CA ASN A 171 -17.20 5.21 5.10
C ASN A 171 -16.71 6.53 5.70
N TRP A 172 -15.88 6.39 6.74
CA TRP A 172 -15.28 7.52 7.44
C TRP A 172 -14.30 8.31 6.55
N ILE A 173 -13.69 7.66 5.55
CA ILE A 173 -12.76 8.32 4.63
C ILE A 173 -13.49 9.39 3.81
N THR A 174 -14.71 9.12 3.34
CA THR A 174 -15.55 10.07 2.59
C THR A 174 -15.90 11.27 3.46
N LEU A 175 -16.22 11.03 4.74
CA LEU A 175 -16.49 12.10 5.71
C LEU A 175 -15.25 12.99 5.92
N LEU A 176 -14.06 12.39 6.07
CA LEU A 176 -12.83 13.13 6.34
C LEU A 176 -12.28 13.86 5.11
N THR A 177 -12.34 13.22 3.95
CA THR A 177 -11.71 13.71 2.71
C THR A 177 -12.66 14.49 1.81
N GLY A 178 -13.98 14.42 2.04
CA GLY A 178 -15.00 14.97 1.16
C GLY A 178 -15.03 14.34 -0.25
N VAL A 179 -14.33 13.23 -0.46
CA VAL A 179 -14.28 12.52 -1.75
C VAL A 179 -15.52 11.66 -1.89
N SER A 180 -16.28 11.83 -2.98
CA SER A 180 -17.48 11.05 -3.25
C SER A 180 -17.19 9.55 -3.36
N HIS A 181 -18.14 8.73 -2.91
CA HIS A 181 -18.03 7.27 -2.96
C HIS A 181 -17.71 6.73 -4.36
N GLU A 182 -18.28 7.32 -5.43
CA GLU A 182 -17.99 6.94 -6.81
C GLU A 182 -16.49 7.01 -7.16
N ARG A 183 -15.77 8.02 -6.63
CA ARG A 183 -14.34 8.19 -6.83
C ARG A 183 -13.56 7.25 -5.95
N LEU A 184 -14.04 7.04 -4.72
CA LEU A 184 -13.41 6.09 -3.81
C LEU A 184 -13.50 4.65 -4.32
N GLN A 185 -14.57 4.29 -5.04
CA GLN A 185 -14.69 3.00 -5.70
C GLN A 185 -13.68 2.78 -6.83
N VAL A 186 -13.25 3.86 -7.52
CA VAL A 186 -12.12 3.76 -8.48
C VAL A 186 -10.84 3.40 -7.74
N PHE A 187 -10.57 4.03 -6.59
CA PHE A 187 -9.43 3.70 -5.75
C PHE A 187 -9.52 2.30 -5.17
N HIS A 188 -10.69 1.89 -4.66
CA HIS A 188 -10.93 0.52 -4.19
C HIS A 188 -10.55 -0.50 -5.26
N ARG A 189 -11.02 -0.31 -6.50
CA ARG A 189 -10.71 -1.20 -7.62
C ARG A 189 -9.20 -1.26 -7.92
N TRP A 190 -8.51 -0.13 -7.92
CA TRP A 190 -7.06 -0.10 -8.16
C TRP A 190 -6.24 -0.72 -7.03
N ILE A 191 -6.60 -0.47 -5.77
CA ILE A 191 -5.96 -1.10 -4.62
C ILE A 191 -6.24 -2.61 -4.66
N ALA A 192 -7.46 -3.03 -5.02
CA ALA A 192 -7.80 -4.44 -5.20
C ALA A 192 -6.98 -5.11 -6.31
N TYR A 193 -6.73 -4.42 -7.44
CA TYR A 193 -5.84 -4.93 -8.49
C TYR A 193 -4.39 -5.05 -8.01
N ALA A 194 -3.87 -4.03 -7.32
CA ALA A 194 -2.52 -4.10 -6.75
C ALA A 194 -2.41 -5.24 -5.73
N PHE A 195 -3.37 -5.35 -4.81
CA PHE A 195 -3.48 -6.44 -3.85
C PHE A 195 -3.51 -7.81 -4.54
N PHE A 196 -4.32 -7.96 -5.58
CA PHE A 196 -4.43 -9.21 -6.33
C PHE A 196 -3.12 -9.59 -7.04
N ILE A 197 -2.46 -8.64 -7.71
CA ILE A 197 -1.17 -8.88 -8.37
C ILE A 197 -0.11 -9.27 -7.35
N LEU A 198 0.00 -8.54 -6.24
CA LEU A 198 0.95 -8.83 -5.16
C LEU A 198 0.69 -10.20 -4.51
N ALA A 199 -0.58 -10.55 -4.29
CA ALA A 199 -0.98 -11.86 -3.79
C ALA A 199 -0.66 -12.98 -4.80
N LEU A 200 -0.87 -12.75 -6.08
CA LEU A 200 -0.47 -13.70 -7.13
C LEU A 200 1.04 -13.90 -7.16
N LEU A 201 1.84 -12.82 -7.08
CA LEU A 201 3.30 -12.92 -6.98
C LEU A 201 3.71 -13.69 -5.73
N HIS A 202 3.08 -13.39 -4.59
CA HIS A 202 3.34 -14.07 -3.32
C HIS A 202 3.12 -15.59 -3.45
N THR A 203 1.96 -15.99 -3.96
CA THR A 203 1.61 -17.41 -4.11
C THR A 203 2.42 -18.10 -5.20
N ARG A 204 2.55 -17.52 -6.39
CA ARG A 204 3.24 -18.17 -7.52
C ARG A 204 4.73 -18.37 -7.24
N LEU A 205 5.39 -17.39 -6.64
CA LEU A 205 6.81 -17.50 -6.31
C LEU A 205 7.03 -18.48 -5.15
N SER A 206 6.12 -18.54 -4.18
CA SER A 206 6.21 -19.52 -3.09
C SER A 206 6.06 -20.97 -3.57
N ILE A 207 5.33 -21.19 -4.67
CA ILE A 207 5.15 -22.52 -5.27
C ILE A 207 6.32 -22.89 -6.21
N HIS A 208 6.92 -21.91 -6.91
CA HIS A 208 7.98 -22.16 -7.87
C HIS A 208 9.35 -21.78 -7.30
N ILE A 209 9.91 -22.67 -6.48
CA ILE A 209 11.29 -22.57 -6.01
C ILE A 209 12.18 -23.32 -7.01
N PRO A 210 13.07 -22.63 -7.76
CA PRO A 210 13.81 -23.23 -8.89
C PRO A 210 14.92 -24.22 -8.48
N TYR A 211 14.95 -24.68 -7.23
CA TYR A 211 15.98 -25.58 -6.68
C TYR A 211 15.52 -27.04 -6.58
N SER A 212 14.46 -27.42 -7.30
CA SER A 212 14.04 -28.82 -7.51
C SER A 212 14.72 -29.42 -8.73
#